data_AF-A0A2T3Y0M5-F1
#
_entry.id   AF-A0A2T3Y0M5-F1
#
_cell.length_a   1.000
_cell.length_b   1.000
_cell.length_c   1.000
_cell.angle_alpha   90.00
_cell.angle_beta   90.00
_cell.angle_gamma   90.00
#
_symmetry.space_group_name_H-M   'P 1'
#
loop_
_entity.id
_entity.type
_entity.pdbx_description
1 polymer ?
#
loop_
_entity_poly.entity_id
_entity_poly.type
_entity_poly.pdbx_seq_one_letter_code
_entity_poly.pdbx_strand_id
1 'polypeptide(L)'
;MRGLHERVRACAGRLAICATLLIAGCETLAAADPNALWQIVHFDCAPAARTTDKTGVCSRVDLSHRYAILKDRNGIAQHLLIPTDRISGVESPLVLAPDAPNYWADAWKSRGFVEASLTAAHRATLADDQLGLEINSASRRSQEQLHIHIDCMRASAIEALQRHRNDAPNRWAWDTLDGARYRIMRVGGPMFDVNPFDIVARDKQGPDAMAAQTILVTGAGPSARDDGWLIVNSGTDVDGGTGSAEVLLDHQCKVAENEP
;
A
#
# COMPACT_ATOMS: atom_id res chain seq x y z
N MET A 1 -61.81 -40.19 33.12
CA MET A 1 -62.98 -40.01 32.22
C MET A 1 -63.65 -38.69 32.60
N ARG A 2 -63.91 -37.81 31.60
CA ARG A 2 -64.61 -36.51 31.71
C ARG A 2 -63.89 -35.49 32.62
N GLY A 3 -63.29 -34.40 32.14
CA GLY A 3 -63.84 -33.41 31.21
C GLY A 3 -64.64 -32.39 32.02
N LEU A 4 -63.97 -31.36 32.56
CA LEU A 4 -64.64 -30.21 33.18
C LEU A 4 -63.97 -28.92 32.71
N HIS A 5 -64.71 -28.16 31.90
CA HIS A 5 -64.47 -26.76 31.65
C HIS A 5 -64.82 -25.99 32.93
N GLU A 6 -63.87 -25.25 33.49
CA GLU A 6 -64.18 -24.12 34.38
C GLU A 6 -63.37 -22.89 33.98
N ARG A 7 -64.11 -21.81 33.70
CA ARG A 7 -63.60 -20.46 33.57
C ARG A 7 -63.21 -19.97 34.97
N VAL A 8 -61.95 -19.61 35.18
CA VAL A 8 -61.51 -18.94 36.41
C VAL A 8 -60.97 -17.55 36.08
N ARG A 9 -61.80 -16.58 36.48
CA ARG A 9 -61.51 -15.30 37.13
C ARG A 9 -60.09 -14.72 36.97
N ALA A 10 -60.09 -13.49 36.47
CA ALA A 10 -58.99 -12.55 36.53
C ALA A 10 -58.35 -12.47 37.93
N CYS A 11 -57.04 -12.61 37.98
CA CYS A 11 -56.23 -12.17 39.11
C CYS A 11 -54.93 -11.57 38.56
N ALA A 12 -54.58 -10.41 39.11
CA ALA A 12 -53.48 -9.52 38.77
C ALA A 12 -52.20 -10.19 38.25
N GLY A 13 -51.82 -9.86 37.02
CA GLY A 13 -50.50 -10.13 36.45
C GLY A 13 -49.81 -8.81 36.14
N ARG A 14 -48.70 -8.56 36.85
CA ARG A 14 -47.89 -7.33 36.82
C ARG A 14 -47.52 -6.92 35.39
N LEU A 15 -47.66 -5.63 35.13
CA LEU A 15 -47.20 -4.94 33.93
C LEU A 15 -45.66 -5.04 33.84
N ALA A 16 -45.15 -5.98 33.06
CA ALA A 16 -43.76 -6.01 32.62
C ALA A 16 -43.73 -5.57 31.15
N ILE A 17 -43.58 -4.26 30.92
CA ILE A 17 -43.27 -3.72 29.60
C ILE A 17 -41.81 -4.07 29.32
N CYS A 18 -41.57 -5.22 28.70
CA CYS A 18 -40.31 -5.47 28.00
C CYS A 18 -40.35 -4.65 26.71
N ALA A 19 -39.88 -3.41 26.78
CA ALA A 19 -39.55 -2.63 25.60
C ALA A 19 -38.27 -3.21 24.98
N THR A 20 -38.41 -4.19 24.09
CA THR A 20 -37.32 -4.57 23.18
C THR A 20 -37.18 -3.48 22.14
N LEU A 21 -36.37 -2.47 22.48
CA LEU A 21 -35.77 -1.56 21.50
C LEU A 21 -34.84 -2.40 20.62
N LEU A 22 -35.36 -2.87 19.50
CA LEU A 22 -34.55 -3.25 18.35
C LEU A 22 -33.87 -1.97 17.84
N ILE A 23 -32.74 -1.61 18.44
CA ILE A 23 -31.81 -0.67 17.83
C ILE A 23 -31.19 -1.43 16.66
N ALA A 24 -31.86 -1.37 15.51
CA ALA A 24 -31.19 -1.53 14.23
C ALA A 24 -30.19 -0.38 14.14
N GLY A 25 -28.98 -0.64 14.65
CA GLY A 25 -27.84 0.25 14.50
C GLY A 25 -27.60 0.42 13.01
N CYS A 26 -27.91 1.61 12.52
CA CYS A 26 -27.57 2.05 11.19
C CYS A 26 -26.04 2.01 11.08
N GLU A 27 -25.48 0.93 10.55
CA GLU A 27 -24.10 0.87 10.11
C GLU A 27 -23.95 1.79 8.89
N THR A 28 -23.96 3.09 9.15
CA THR A 28 -23.31 4.03 8.26
C THR A 28 -21.82 3.73 8.37
N LEU A 29 -21.33 2.87 7.48
CA LEU A 29 -19.92 2.82 7.12
C LEU A 29 -19.56 4.22 6.64
N ALA A 30 -19.11 5.08 7.56
CA ALA A 30 -18.42 6.30 7.19
C ALA A 30 -17.16 5.85 6.47
N ALA A 31 -17.16 5.89 5.14
CA ALA A 31 -15.95 5.73 4.37
C ALA A 31 -14.93 6.72 4.94
N ALA A 32 -13.71 6.23 5.23
CA ALA A 32 -12.62 7.11 5.62
C ALA A 32 -12.51 8.24 4.56
N ASP A 33 -12.27 9.48 4.99
CA ASP A 33 -12.16 10.61 4.07
C ASP A 33 -11.12 10.26 2.98
N PRO A 34 -11.52 10.14 1.70
CA PRO A 34 -10.60 9.77 0.64
C PRO A 34 -9.51 10.83 0.42
N ASN A 35 -9.64 12.02 1.00
CA ASN A 35 -8.66 13.10 0.90
C ASN A 35 -7.74 13.22 2.12
N ALA A 36 -7.80 12.32 3.11
CA ALA A 36 -7.05 12.51 4.35
C ALA A 36 -5.54 12.64 4.11
N LEU A 37 -4.94 11.80 3.25
CA LEU A 37 -3.52 11.91 2.88
C LEU A 37 -3.19 13.22 2.16
N TRP A 38 -4.07 13.68 1.26
CA TRP A 38 -3.91 14.98 0.61
C TRP A 38 -3.96 16.12 1.63
N GLN A 39 -4.93 16.10 2.56
CA GLN A 39 -5.07 17.13 3.57
C GLN A 39 -3.82 17.22 4.46
N ILE A 40 -3.27 16.08 4.88
CA ILE A 40 -2.02 16.02 5.66
C ILE A 40 -0.88 16.70 4.90
N VAL A 41 -0.62 16.29 3.66
CA VAL A 41 0.52 16.82 2.90
C VAL A 41 0.31 18.28 2.51
N HIS A 42 -0.90 18.64 2.08
CA HIS A 42 -1.19 19.97 1.53
C HIS A 42 -1.35 21.04 2.60
N PHE A 43 -1.98 20.74 3.74
CA PHE A 43 -2.28 21.73 4.76
C PHE A 43 -1.30 21.74 5.94
N ASP A 44 -0.56 20.65 6.17
CA ASP A 44 0.42 20.58 7.25
C ASP A 44 1.86 20.46 6.71
N CYS A 45 2.20 19.34 6.07
CA CYS A 45 3.61 19.06 5.77
C CYS A 45 4.25 20.05 4.79
N ALA A 46 3.63 20.31 3.64
CA ALA A 46 4.18 21.22 2.63
C ALA A 46 4.22 22.69 3.10
N PRO A 47 3.17 23.25 3.74
CA PRO A 47 3.24 24.60 4.31
C PRO A 47 4.29 24.73 5.40
N ALA A 48 4.41 23.75 6.30
CA ALA A 48 5.44 23.75 7.34
C ALA A 48 6.85 23.84 6.73
N ALA A 49 7.13 23.02 5.72
CA ALA A 49 8.42 23.01 5.03
C ALA A 49 8.71 24.28 4.20
N ARG A 50 7.68 24.99 3.74
CA ARG A 50 7.84 26.25 2.96
C ARG A 50 8.11 27.45 3.85
N THR A 51 7.56 27.45 5.06
CA THR A 51 7.54 28.63 5.94
C THR A 51 8.46 28.49 7.15
N THR A 52 8.92 27.28 7.44
CA THR A 52 9.78 26.94 8.57
C THR A 52 10.76 25.84 8.18
N ASP A 53 11.80 25.61 8.97
CA ASP A 53 12.70 24.45 8.81
C ASP A 53 12.13 23.16 9.41
N LYS A 54 10.80 22.97 9.38
CA LYS A 54 10.09 21.80 9.94
C LYS A 54 9.30 21.04 8.86
N THR A 55 8.87 19.82 9.18
CA THR A 55 8.18 18.92 8.24
C THR A 55 6.70 18.67 8.56
N GLY A 56 6.13 19.38 9.55
CA GLY A 56 4.79 19.07 10.07
C GLY A 56 4.78 17.68 10.72
N VAL A 57 3.71 16.90 10.49
CA VAL A 57 3.63 15.49 10.91
C VAL A 57 4.43 14.52 10.02
N CYS A 58 4.95 14.98 8.89
CA CYS A 58 5.73 14.14 7.98
C CYS A 58 7.16 13.92 8.50
N SER A 59 7.73 12.75 8.25
CA SER A 59 9.13 12.41 8.55
C SER A 59 10.11 13.16 7.65
N ARG A 60 9.68 13.51 6.42
CA ARG A 60 10.44 14.34 5.46
C ARG A 60 9.49 15.07 4.53
N VAL A 61 9.91 16.25 4.09
CA VAL A 61 9.32 16.95 2.95
C VAL A 61 10.45 17.39 2.02
N ASP A 62 10.35 17.05 0.75
CA ASP A 62 11.24 17.51 -0.30
C ASP A 62 10.43 18.29 -1.34
N LEU A 63 10.45 19.62 -1.21
CA LEU A 63 9.70 20.50 -2.11
C LEU A 63 10.28 20.54 -3.53
N SER A 64 11.56 20.23 -3.68
CA SER A 64 12.24 20.24 -4.99
C SER A 64 11.90 19.00 -5.81
N HIS A 65 11.86 17.84 -5.15
CA HIS A 65 11.42 16.56 -5.74
C HIS A 65 9.90 16.34 -5.60
N ARG A 66 9.20 17.29 -4.97
CA ARG A 66 7.73 17.37 -4.86
C ARG A 66 7.08 16.18 -4.15
N TYR A 67 7.66 15.71 -3.04
CA TYR A 67 7.10 14.64 -2.22
C TYR A 67 7.28 14.84 -0.71
N ALA A 68 6.51 14.11 0.08
CA ALA A 68 6.66 13.96 1.52
C ALA A 68 6.74 12.48 1.90
N ILE A 69 7.43 12.17 3.00
CA ILE A 69 7.43 10.86 3.65
C ILE A 69 6.61 10.95 4.93
N LEU A 70 5.60 10.11 5.05
CA LEU A 70 4.74 10.01 6.23
C LEU A 70 4.90 8.63 6.87
N LYS A 71 5.11 8.55 8.18
CA LYS A 71 5.01 7.28 8.91
C LYS A 71 3.55 6.84 8.91
N ASP A 72 3.26 5.64 8.39
CA ASP A 72 1.91 5.09 8.45
C ASP A 72 1.53 4.73 9.89
N ARG A 73 0.26 4.87 10.25
CA ARG A 73 -0.27 4.42 11.54
C ARG A 73 -0.34 2.90 11.64
N ASN A 74 -0.45 2.24 10.50
CA ASN A 74 -0.44 0.79 10.36
C ASN A 74 0.99 0.33 10.12
N GLY A 75 1.39 -0.75 10.78
CA GLY A 75 2.69 -1.38 10.60
C GLY A 75 3.82 -0.77 11.43
N ILE A 76 4.77 -1.65 11.78
CA ILE A 76 5.91 -1.32 12.65
C ILE A 76 6.81 -0.30 11.95
N ALA A 77 7.11 -0.51 10.67
CA ALA A 77 8.08 0.28 9.94
C ALA A 77 7.53 0.94 8.66
N GLN A 78 6.28 0.67 8.29
CA GLN A 78 5.66 1.21 7.08
C GLN A 78 5.70 2.74 7.04
N HIS A 79 6.15 3.25 5.90
CA HIS A 79 6.05 4.65 5.50
C HIS A 79 5.34 4.78 4.16
N LEU A 80 4.84 5.98 3.88
CA LEU A 80 4.26 6.35 2.62
C LEU A 80 5.09 7.45 1.98
N LEU A 81 5.43 7.32 0.70
CA LEU A 81 5.77 8.47 -0.13
C LEU A 81 4.49 9.04 -0.74
N ILE A 82 4.26 10.33 -0.55
CA ILE A 82 3.06 11.02 -1.01
C ILE A 82 3.48 12.31 -1.76
N PRO A 83 3.04 12.54 -3.01
CA PRO A 83 3.34 13.78 -3.72
C PRO A 83 2.83 15.02 -2.99
N THR A 84 3.56 16.13 -3.10
CA THR A 84 3.07 17.45 -2.66
C THR A 84 2.12 18.09 -3.67
N ASP A 85 1.97 17.47 -4.85
CA ASP A 85 0.98 17.83 -5.86
C ASP A 85 -0.27 16.95 -5.73
N ARG A 86 -1.40 17.46 -6.23
CA ARG A 86 -2.64 16.69 -6.26
C ARG A 86 -2.60 15.69 -7.42
N ILE A 87 -2.30 14.45 -7.10
CA ILE A 87 -2.25 13.31 -8.05
C ILE A 87 -3.10 12.22 -7.43
N SER A 88 -4.12 11.71 -8.14
CA SER A 88 -5.06 10.75 -7.56
C SER A 88 -4.45 9.36 -7.31
N GLY A 89 -3.61 8.90 -8.22
CA GLY A 89 -2.95 7.59 -8.14
C GLY A 89 -2.36 7.15 -9.47
N VAL A 90 -2.20 5.84 -9.65
CA VAL A 90 -1.58 5.20 -10.83
C VAL A 90 -2.26 5.55 -12.16
N GLU A 91 -3.55 5.85 -12.15
CA GLU A 91 -4.34 6.24 -13.32
C GLU A 91 -4.15 7.69 -13.76
N SER A 92 -3.59 8.53 -12.88
CA SER A 92 -3.47 9.95 -13.17
C SER A 92 -2.51 10.17 -14.33
N PRO A 93 -2.88 10.90 -15.39
CA PRO A 93 -1.97 11.18 -16.49
C PRO A 93 -0.73 11.98 -16.05
N LEU A 94 -0.78 12.62 -14.87
CA LEU A 94 0.32 13.38 -14.30
C LEU A 94 1.53 12.50 -13.93
N VAL A 95 1.36 11.19 -13.73
CA VAL A 95 2.50 10.28 -13.43
C VAL A 95 3.32 9.94 -14.68
N LEU A 96 2.80 10.28 -15.86
CA LEU A 96 3.42 10.08 -17.18
C LEU A 96 3.71 11.42 -17.90
N ALA A 97 3.54 12.55 -17.19
CA ALA A 97 3.85 13.87 -17.76
C ALA A 97 5.35 13.97 -18.07
N PRO A 98 5.78 14.76 -19.08
CA PRO A 98 7.19 14.90 -19.44
C PRO A 98 8.11 15.34 -18.29
N ASP A 99 7.55 16.05 -17.30
CA ASP A 99 8.23 16.55 -16.11
C ASP A 99 7.76 15.84 -14.81
N ALA A 100 7.13 14.66 -14.94
CA ALA A 100 6.71 13.87 -13.79
C ALA A 100 7.93 13.46 -12.94
N PRO A 101 7.93 13.73 -11.62
CA PRO A 101 8.97 13.24 -10.74
C PRO A 101 9.00 11.70 -10.71
N ASN A 102 10.20 11.12 -10.63
CA ASN A 102 10.34 9.68 -10.41
C ASN A 102 10.16 9.34 -8.92
N TYR A 103 8.89 9.35 -8.48
CA TYR A 103 8.50 9.03 -7.11
C TYR A 103 8.96 7.64 -6.65
N TRP A 104 9.15 6.69 -7.57
CA TRP A 104 9.67 5.36 -7.24
C TRP A 104 11.14 5.40 -6.82
N ALA A 105 11.97 6.16 -7.55
CA ALA A 105 13.36 6.38 -7.16
C ALA A 105 13.48 7.13 -5.82
N ASP A 106 12.61 8.13 -5.59
CA ASP A 106 12.57 8.86 -4.33
C ASP A 106 12.08 7.98 -3.15
N ALA A 107 11.12 7.09 -3.38
CA ALA A 107 10.66 6.11 -2.41
C ALA A 107 11.78 5.11 -2.04
N TRP A 108 12.49 4.59 -3.05
CA TRP A 108 13.63 3.68 -2.82
C TRP A 108 14.76 4.33 -2.01
N LYS A 109 15.08 5.61 -2.29
CA LYS A 109 16.05 6.39 -1.51
C LYS A 109 15.57 6.64 -0.08
N SER A 110 14.26 6.69 0.14
CA SER A 110 13.65 6.95 1.44
C SER A 110 13.53 5.69 2.33
N ARG A 111 14.04 4.52 1.89
CA ARG A 111 14.02 3.28 2.69
C ARG A 111 14.66 3.38 4.08
N GLY A 112 15.58 4.33 4.27
CA GLY A 112 16.19 4.61 5.58
C GLY A 112 15.17 4.96 6.67
N PHE A 113 13.97 5.44 6.34
CA PHE A 113 12.90 5.67 7.32
C PHE A 113 12.30 4.35 7.86
N VAL A 114 12.20 3.32 7.02
CA VAL A 114 11.82 1.96 7.43
C VAL A 114 12.89 1.41 8.38
N GLU A 115 14.17 1.47 7.97
CA GLU A 115 15.32 1.03 8.80
C GLU A 115 15.39 1.72 10.16
N ALA A 116 15.14 3.03 10.21
CA ALA A 116 15.11 3.78 11.46
C ALA A 116 13.98 3.29 12.39
N SER A 117 12.81 2.97 11.84
CA SER A 117 11.69 2.44 12.62
C SER A 117 11.92 1.02 13.10
N LEU A 118 12.55 0.17 12.27
CA LEU A 118 12.98 -1.17 12.66
C LEU A 118 14.00 -1.11 13.79
N THR A 119 14.99 -0.24 13.68
CA THR A 119 16.00 -0.01 14.74
C THR A 119 15.33 0.42 16.05
N ALA A 120 14.39 1.38 16.00
CA ALA A 120 13.63 1.82 17.17
C ALA A 120 12.79 0.68 17.79
N ALA A 121 12.33 -0.26 16.96
CA ALA A 121 11.62 -1.47 17.38
C ALA A 121 12.54 -2.64 17.75
N HIS A 122 13.86 -2.43 17.84
CA HIS A 122 14.87 -3.47 18.13
C HIS A 122 14.83 -4.65 17.14
N ARG A 123 14.59 -4.36 15.86
CA ARG A 123 14.57 -5.33 14.76
C ARG A 123 15.88 -5.28 13.95
N ALA A 124 16.15 -6.35 13.21
CA ALA A 124 17.28 -6.41 12.29
C ALA A 124 17.11 -5.45 11.09
N THR A 125 18.22 -5.10 10.44
CA THR A 125 18.20 -4.32 9.18
C THR A 125 17.76 -5.19 8.02
N LEU A 126 17.14 -4.60 7.00
CA LEU A 126 16.72 -5.32 5.79
C LEU A 126 17.84 -5.42 4.75
N ALA A 127 17.91 -6.55 4.06
CA ALA A 127 18.50 -6.63 2.73
C ALA A 127 17.59 -5.97 1.69
N ASP A 128 18.12 -5.58 0.53
CA ASP A 128 17.33 -4.82 -0.45
C ASP A 128 16.15 -5.63 -1.04
N ASP A 129 16.21 -6.96 -1.09
CA ASP A 129 15.09 -7.83 -1.50
C ASP A 129 14.05 -8.07 -0.39
N GLN A 130 14.34 -7.63 0.84
CA GLN A 130 13.43 -7.66 1.97
C GLN A 130 12.62 -6.36 2.12
N LEU A 131 12.86 -5.35 1.28
CA LEU A 131 12.12 -4.10 1.22
C LEU A 131 11.24 -4.05 -0.05
N GLY A 132 9.99 -3.66 0.10
CA GLY A 132 9.05 -3.47 -0.98
C GLY A 132 8.54 -2.03 -1.07
N LEU A 133 8.41 -1.55 -2.31
CA LEU A 133 7.65 -0.36 -2.66
C LEU A 133 6.37 -0.80 -3.36
N GLU A 134 5.21 -0.30 -2.98
CA GLU A 134 3.95 -0.73 -3.60
C GLU A 134 2.98 0.42 -3.85
N ILE A 135 2.21 0.33 -4.94
CA ILE A 135 1.02 1.16 -5.14
C ILE A 135 -0.18 0.30 -5.57
N ASN A 136 -1.28 0.53 -4.88
CA ASN A 136 -2.58 -0.07 -5.17
C ASN A 136 -3.25 0.57 -6.41
N SER A 137 -4.05 -0.23 -7.12
CA SER A 137 -4.95 0.24 -8.19
C SER A 137 -6.04 1.16 -7.65
N ALA A 138 -6.72 1.89 -8.53
CA ALA A 138 -7.81 2.81 -8.15
C ALA A 138 -8.93 2.10 -7.37
N SER A 139 -9.27 0.87 -7.76
CA SER A 139 -10.34 0.09 -7.12
C SER A 139 -9.95 -0.61 -5.81
N ARG A 140 -8.67 -0.55 -5.41
CA ARG A 140 -8.13 -1.27 -4.25
C ARG A 140 -7.52 -0.36 -3.19
N ARG A 141 -7.71 0.95 -3.30
CA ARG A 141 -7.28 1.94 -2.30
C ARG A 141 -8.48 2.64 -1.67
N SER A 142 -8.26 3.27 -0.53
CA SER A 142 -9.27 4.11 0.16
C SER A 142 -8.95 5.60 0.14
N GLN A 143 -7.78 5.99 -0.38
CA GLN A 143 -7.31 7.37 -0.45
C GLN A 143 -7.12 7.78 -1.91
N GLU A 144 -7.72 8.90 -2.30
CA GLU A 144 -7.66 9.51 -3.64
C GLU A 144 -6.53 10.55 -3.73
N GLN A 145 -5.36 10.11 -3.27
CA GLN A 145 -4.09 10.79 -3.39
C GLN A 145 -3.03 9.71 -3.59
N LEU A 146 -2.14 9.86 -4.58
CA LEU A 146 -1.07 8.92 -4.86
C LEU A 146 -0.23 8.71 -3.60
N HIS A 147 -0.02 7.45 -3.24
CA HIS A 147 0.86 7.06 -2.15
C HIS A 147 1.56 5.75 -2.54
N ILE A 148 2.88 5.72 -2.33
CA ILE A 148 3.68 4.50 -2.47
C ILE A 148 3.97 4.00 -1.06
N HIS A 149 3.52 2.79 -0.76
CA HIS A 149 3.84 2.06 0.46
C HIS A 149 5.33 1.69 0.42
N ILE A 150 6.06 1.93 1.51
CA ILE A 150 7.46 1.57 1.69
C ILE A 150 7.51 0.71 2.96
N ASP A 151 7.71 -0.60 2.80
CA ASP A 151 7.60 -1.52 3.93
C ASP A 151 8.41 -2.80 3.70
N CYS A 152 8.41 -3.69 4.70
CA CYS A 152 9.01 -5.00 4.61
C CYS A 152 8.25 -5.92 3.64
N MET A 153 8.98 -6.70 2.84
CA MET A 153 8.42 -7.77 2.02
C MET A 153 8.02 -8.97 2.90
N ARG A 154 6.96 -9.68 2.51
CA ARG A 154 6.59 -10.96 3.11
C ARG A 154 7.59 -12.04 2.70
N ALA A 155 8.02 -12.87 3.65
CA ALA A 155 8.99 -13.95 3.41
C ALA A 155 8.64 -14.86 2.21
N SER A 156 7.37 -15.28 2.07
CA SER A 156 6.94 -16.12 0.95
C SER A 156 7.00 -15.41 -0.40
N ALA A 157 6.80 -14.09 -0.44
CA ALA A 157 6.93 -13.30 -1.66
C ALA A 157 8.40 -13.19 -2.07
N ILE A 158 9.30 -12.98 -1.10
CA ILE A 158 10.76 -12.97 -1.34
C ILE A 158 11.19 -14.32 -1.94
N GLU A 159 10.82 -15.43 -1.30
CA GLU A 159 11.17 -16.78 -1.76
C GLU A 159 10.69 -17.04 -3.20
N ALA A 160 9.44 -16.67 -3.52
CA ALA A 160 8.89 -16.85 -4.85
C ALA A 160 9.64 -16.00 -5.91
N LEU A 161 10.00 -14.76 -5.56
CA LEU A 161 10.67 -13.82 -6.47
C LEU A 161 12.15 -14.17 -6.73
N GLN A 162 12.80 -14.98 -5.89
CA GLN A 162 14.19 -15.42 -6.10
C GLN A 162 14.40 -16.08 -7.47
N ARG A 163 13.38 -16.76 -8.00
CA ARG A 163 13.43 -17.42 -9.32
C ARG A 163 13.62 -16.43 -10.48
N HIS A 164 13.27 -15.17 -10.28
CA HIS A 164 13.37 -14.10 -11.28
C HIS A 164 14.66 -13.27 -11.17
N ARG A 165 15.51 -13.54 -10.18
CA ARG A 165 16.76 -12.79 -9.95
C ARG A 165 17.69 -12.75 -11.16
N ASN A 166 17.70 -13.81 -11.95
CA ASN A 166 18.58 -13.97 -13.11
C ASN A 166 17.85 -13.87 -14.46
N ASP A 167 16.59 -13.43 -14.45
CA ASP A 167 15.85 -13.22 -15.69
C ASP A 167 16.55 -12.18 -16.57
N ALA A 168 16.43 -12.37 -17.89
CA ALA A 168 16.93 -11.40 -18.84
C ALA A 168 16.24 -10.04 -18.59
N PRO A 169 17.01 -8.95 -18.42
CA PRO A 169 16.44 -7.67 -18.03
C PRO A 169 15.49 -7.14 -19.12
N ASN A 170 14.52 -6.32 -18.70
CA ASN A 170 13.53 -5.67 -19.55
C ASN A 170 12.60 -6.64 -20.31
N ARG A 171 12.38 -7.85 -19.77
CA ARG A 171 11.41 -8.81 -20.29
C ARG A 171 10.41 -9.19 -19.20
N TRP A 172 9.14 -9.24 -19.55
CA TRP A 172 8.09 -9.73 -18.68
C TRP A 172 8.08 -11.26 -18.65
N ALA A 173 8.01 -11.82 -17.44
CA ALA A 173 7.72 -13.23 -17.19
C ALA A 173 6.47 -13.34 -16.28
N TRP A 174 5.57 -14.29 -16.56
CA TRP A 174 4.40 -14.52 -15.72
C TRP A 174 4.72 -15.51 -14.60
N ASP A 175 4.26 -15.23 -13.38
CA ASP A 175 4.23 -16.16 -12.25
C ASP A 175 2.99 -15.92 -11.38
N THR A 176 2.73 -16.81 -10.43
CA THR A 176 1.67 -16.70 -9.44
C THR A 176 2.30 -16.48 -8.06
N LEU A 177 1.97 -15.35 -7.43
CA LEU A 177 2.45 -14.98 -6.10
C LEU A 177 1.23 -14.84 -5.18
N ASP A 178 1.27 -15.48 -4.01
CA ASP A 178 0.16 -15.45 -3.02
C ASP A 178 -1.23 -15.77 -3.64
N GLY A 179 -1.27 -16.66 -4.64
CA GLY A 179 -2.49 -17.07 -5.33
C GLY A 179 -3.01 -16.13 -6.42
N ALA A 180 -2.33 -15.02 -6.71
CA ALA A 180 -2.68 -14.10 -7.81
C ALA A 180 -1.59 -14.09 -8.90
N ARG A 181 -2.00 -13.85 -10.14
CA ARG A 181 -1.11 -13.78 -11.30
C ARG A 181 -0.47 -12.40 -11.41
N TYR A 182 0.85 -12.40 -11.56
CA TYR A 182 1.66 -11.21 -11.79
C TYR A 182 2.56 -11.43 -12.99
N ARG A 183 2.92 -10.33 -13.65
CA ARG A 183 4.09 -10.29 -14.51
C ARG A 183 5.23 -9.63 -13.76
N ILE A 184 6.43 -10.19 -13.90
CA ILE A 184 7.65 -9.76 -13.24
C ILE A 184 8.66 -9.37 -14.31
N MET A 185 9.31 -8.23 -14.15
CA MET A 185 10.39 -7.76 -15.01
C MET A 185 11.58 -7.40 -14.15
N ARG A 186 12.75 -7.96 -14.49
CA ARG A 186 14.02 -7.51 -13.93
C ARG A 186 14.51 -6.25 -14.63
N VAL A 187 14.96 -5.27 -13.86
CA VAL A 187 15.69 -4.08 -14.33
C VAL A 187 17.07 -4.03 -13.68
N GLY A 188 18.08 -3.53 -14.39
CA GLY A 188 19.48 -3.59 -13.95
C GLY A 188 19.87 -2.50 -12.95
N GLY A 189 20.99 -2.75 -12.24
CA GLY A 189 21.74 -1.78 -11.42
C GLY A 189 22.67 -0.87 -12.23
N PRO A 190 23.43 0.04 -11.58
CA PRO A 190 23.60 0.18 -10.13
C PRO A 190 22.67 1.20 -9.46
N MET A 191 21.87 1.94 -10.23
CA MET A 191 20.93 2.93 -9.71
C MET A 191 19.52 2.59 -10.17
N PHE A 192 18.54 2.88 -9.31
CA PHE A 192 17.14 2.79 -9.69
C PHE A 192 16.70 4.12 -10.31
N ASP A 193 16.86 4.24 -11.62
CA ASP A 193 16.54 5.44 -12.42
C ASP A 193 15.31 5.27 -13.31
N VAL A 194 14.80 4.04 -13.45
CA VAL A 194 13.57 3.75 -14.18
C VAL A 194 12.34 4.22 -13.40
N ASN A 195 11.30 4.63 -14.13
CA ASN A 195 9.99 4.91 -13.57
C ASN A 195 9.04 3.74 -13.90
N PRO A 196 8.65 2.91 -12.91
CA PRO A 196 7.70 1.82 -13.10
C PRO A 196 6.37 2.22 -13.74
N PHE A 197 5.90 3.47 -13.56
CA PHE A 197 4.70 3.95 -14.26
C PHE A 197 4.90 3.93 -15.78
N ASP A 198 6.04 4.43 -16.27
CA ASP A 198 6.36 4.44 -17.70
C ASP A 198 6.50 3.01 -18.25
N ILE A 199 7.03 2.09 -17.45
CA ILE A 199 7.21 0.68 -17.86
C ILE A 199 5.85 -0.01 -18.04
N VAL A 200 4.93 0.15 -17.08
CA VAL A 200 3.60 -0.45 -17.16
C VAL A 200 2.75 0.20 -18.26
N ALA A 201 2.85 1.52 -18.42
CA ALA A 201 2.08 2.30 -19.40
C ALA A 201 2.39 1.93 -20.86
N ARG A 202 3.57 1.33 -21.16
CA ARG A 202 3.90 0.80 -22.50
C ARG A 202 2.86 -0.22 -22.98
N ASP A 203 2.40 -1.08 -22.07
CA ASP A 203 1.45 -2.16 -22.36
C ASP A 203 0.01 -1.81 -21.95
N LYS A 204 -0.15 -0.85 -21.03
CA LYS A 204 -1.44 -0.42 -20.45
C LYS A 204 -1.66 1.07 -20.73
N GLN A 205 -2.15 1.37 -21.93
CA GLN A 205 -2.24 2.74 -22.40
C GLN A 205 -3.53 3.43 -21.93
N GLY A 206 -3.37 4.65 -21.43
CA GLY A 206 -4.47 5.53 -21.03
C GLY A 206 -4.92 5.35 -19.57
N PRO A 207 -5.64 6.33 -19.01
CA PRO A 207 -6.03 6.35 -17.61
C PRO A 207 -6.81 5.11 -17.17
N ASP A 208 -7.79 4.66 -17.96
CA ASP A 208 -8.65 3.52 -17.59
C ASP A 208 -7.86 2.21 -17.49
N ALA A 209 -6.90 1.97 -18.41
CA ALA A 209 -6.06 0.78 -18.36
C ALA A 209 -5.10 0.84 -17.16
N MET A 210 -4.51 2.00 -16.90
CA MET A 210 -3.64 2.22 -15.73
C MET A 210 -4.41 2.13 -14.40
N ALA A 211 -5.67 2.54 -14.35
CA ALA A 211 -6.52 2.48 -13.16
C ALA A 211 -6.74 1.07 -12.61
N ALA A 212 -6.65 0.06 -13.47
CA ALA A 212 -6.74 -1.35 -13.08
C ALA A 212 -5.43 -1.90 -12.48
N GLN A 213 -4.30 -1.21 -12.64
CA GLN A 213 -2.98 -1.77 -12.37
C GLN A 213 -2.52 -1.54 -10.92
N THR A 214 -1.80 -2.51 -10.37
CA THR A 214 -0.95 -2.35 -9.18
C THR A 214 0.50 -2.60 -9.56
N ILE A 215 1.42 -1.95 -8.85
CA ILE A 215 2.85 -2.09 -9.10
C ILE A 215 3.56 -2.28 -7.76
N LEU A 216 4.49 -3.23 -7.72
CA LEU A 216 5.44 -3.41 -6.63
C LEU A 216 6.86 -3.40 -7.17
N VAL A 217 7.79 -2.85 -6.40
CA VAL A 217 9.24 -2.87 -6.67
C VAL A 217 9.97 -3.42 -5.46
N THR A 218 10.91 -4.32 -5.68
CA THR A 218 11.84 -4.84 -4.66
C THR A 218 13.23 -5.07 -5.27
N GLY A 219 14.26 -5.25 -4.45
CA GLY A 219 15.55 -5.75 -4.92
C GLY A 219 15.41 -7.13 -5.58
N ALA A 220 16.15 -7.38 -6.66
CA ALA A 220 16.20 -8.71 -7.28
C ALA A 220 17.01 -9.72 -6.44
N GLY A 221 17.79 -9.22 -5.50
CA GLY A 221 18.53 -9.99 -4.50
C GLY A 221 18.98 -9.08 -3.36
N PRO A 222 19.83 -9.58 -2.45
CA PRO A 222 20.17 -8.88 -1.21
C PRO A 222 20.83 -7.50 -1.41
N SER A 223 21.44 -7.26 -2.58
CA SER A 223 22.01 -5.96 -2.98
C SER A 223 21.41 -5.53 -4.31
N ALA A 224 20.43 -4.63 -4.31
CA ALA A 224 19.81 -4.19 -5.56
C ALA A 224 20.78 -3.42 -6.47
N ARG A 225 21.84 -2.84 -5.89
CA ARG A 225 22.94 -2.24 -6.65
C ARG A 225 23.61 -3.25 -7.58
N ASP A 226 23.82 -4.47 -7.10
CA ASP A 226 24.55 -5.52 -7.84
C ASP A 226 23.58 -6.44 -8.59
N ASP A 227 22.43 -6.73 -7.98
CA ASP A 227 21.42 -7.67 -8.48
C ASP A 227 20.35 -7.00 -9.35
N GLY A 228 20.17 -5.69 -9.26
CA GLY A 228 19.07 -4.95 -9.89
C GLY A 228 17.77 -4.99 -9.09
N TRP A 229 16.67 -4.61 -9.72
CA TRP A 229 15.33 -4.60 -9.14
C TRP A 229 14.38 -5.51 -9.90
N LEU A 230 13.31 -5.94 -9.22
CA LEU A 230 12.15 -6.57 -9.84
C LEU A 230 10.99 -5.59 -9.79
N ILE A 231 10.37 -5.37 -10.94
CA ILE A 231 9.08 -4.71 -11.08
C ILE A 231 8.03 -5.79 -11.21
N VAL A 232 7.10 -5.83 -10.28
CA VAL A 232 6.01 -6.79 -10.21
C VAL A 232 4.72 -6.03 -10.52
N ASN A 233 3.96 -6.47 -11.53
CA ASN A 233 2.73 -5.80 -11.95
C ASN A 233 1.60 -6.81 -12.13
N SER A 234 0.41 -6.43 -11.70
CA SER A 234 -0.85 -7.12 -11.98
C SER A 234 -1.95 -6.08 -12.20
N GLY A 235 -3.15 -6.54 -12.52
CA GLY A 235 -4.32 -5.67 -12.60
C GLY A 235 -5.62 -6.42 -12.43
N THR A 236 -6.69 -5.69 -12.16
CA THR A 236 -8.06 -6.24 -12.11
C THR A 236 -8.59 -6.67 -13.49
N ASP A 237 -7.91 -6.26 -14.55
CA ASP A 237 -8.16 -6.64 -15.94
C ASP A 237 -7.35 -7.87 -16.40
N VAL A 238 -6.61 -8.52 -15.48
CA VAL A 238 -5.85 -9.74 -15.74
C VAL A 238 -6.61 -10.94 -15.19
N ASP A 239 -6.76 -12.00 -15.99
CA ASP A 239 -7.35 -13.27 -15.54
C ASP A 239 -6.50 -13.88 -14.41
N GLY A 240 -7.12 -14.11 -13.26
CA GLY A 240 -6.44 -14.51 -12.03
C GLY A 240 -5.53 -13.43 -11.42
N GLY A 241 -5.60 -12.17 -11.89
CA GLY A 241 -4.81 -11.06 -11.39
C GLY A 241 -5.41 -10.36 -10.17
N THR A 242 -4.78 -9.27 -9.76
CA THR A 242 -5.18 -8.45 -8.61
C THR A 242 -4.86 -6.98 -8.85
N GLY A 243 -5.65 -6.09 -8.26
CA GLY A 243 -5.39 -4.65 -8.23
C GLY A 243 -4.62 -4.17 -7.00
N SER A 244 -4.03 -5.07 -6.22
CA SER A 244 -3.22 -4.76 -5.04
C SER A 244 -2.08 -5.75 -4.91
N ALA A 245 -0.87 -5.24 -4.71
CA ALA A 245 0.32 -6.02 -4.38
C ALA A 245 0.75 -5.82 -2.92
N GLU A 246 0.02 -5.00 -2.14
CA GLU A 246 0.26 -4.77 -0.71
C GLU A 246 0.23 -6.08 0.11
N VAL A 247 -0.50 -7.09 -0.36
CA VAL A 247 -0.49 -8.45 0.24
C VAL A 247 0.88 -9.13 0.18
N LEU A 248 1.77 -8.70 -0.72
CA LEU A 248 3.15 -9.18 -0.81
C LEU A 248 4.09 -8.47 0.19
N LEU A 249 3.60 -7.43 0.86
CA LEU A 249 4.26 -6.78 2.00
C LEU A 249 3.84 -7.44 3.33
N ASP A 250 4.57 -7.14 4.39
CA ASP A 250 4.29 -7.54 5.76
C ASP A 250 4.51 -6.37 6.73
N HIS A 251 3.42 -5.75 7.15
CA HIS A 251 3.42 -4.63 8.10
C HIS A 251 3.96 -4.98 9.50
N GLN A 252 4.06 -6.27 9.83
CA GLN A 252 4.72 -6.73 11.06
C GLN A 252 6.22 -6.95 10.89
N CYS A 253 6.73 -6.82 9.67
CA CYS A 253 8.15 -6.96 9.34
C CYS A 253 8.76 -8.24 9.92
N LYS A 254 8.10 -9.39 9.73
CA LYS A 254 8.58 -10.65 10.32
C LYS A 254 9.96 -11.08 9.82
N VAL A 255 10.33 -10.62 8.63
CA VAL A 255 11.67 -10.82 8.05
C VAL A 255 12.78 -10.09 8.82
N ALA A 256 12.42 -9.12 9.67
CA ALA A 256 13.34 -8.35 10.50
C ALA A 256 13.27 -8.74 11.99
N GLU A 257 12.50 -9.77 12.37
CA GLU A 257 12.59 -10.27 13.75
C GLU A 257 13.98 -10.86 13.98
N ASN A 258 14.62 -10.48 15.09
CA ASN A 258 15.83 -11.18 15.50
C ASN A 258 15.44 -12.63 15.79
N GLU A 259 16.27 -13.59 15.36
CA GLU A 259 16.09 -14.97 15.81
C GLU A 259 16.08 -15.00 17.35
N PRO A 260 15.18 -15.79 17.96
CA PRO A 260 15.07 -15.89 19.42
C PRO A 260 16.33 -16.45 20.09
#